data_AF-A0A9D1NT69-F1
#
_entry.id   AF-A0A9D1NT69-F1
#
_cell.length_a   1.000
_cell.length_b   1.000
_cell.length_c   1.000
_cell.angle_alpha   90.00
_cell.angle_beta   90.00
_cell.angle_gamma   90.00
#
_symmetry.space_group_name_H-M   'P 1'
#
loop_
_entity.id
_entity.type
_entity.pdbx_description
1 polymer ?
#
loop_
_entity_poly.entity_id
_entity_poly.type
_entity_poly.pdbx_seq_one_letter_code
_entity_poly.pdbx_strand_id
1 'polypeptide(L)' 'MAGQQNKEQDINHLLKVRREKLQELQEAGKDPFQITKFDVTHHSAEIKENYDTLEGKQVTVAGRIMQKRVMGKASF' A
#
# COMPACT_ATOMS: atom_id res chain seq x y z
N MET A 1 6.41 33.67 1.82
CA MET A 1 6.21 33.16 0.45
C MET A 1 7.20 32.06 0.03
N ALA A 2 8.41 31.96 0.61
CA ALA A 2 9.40 30.91 0.23
C ALA A 2 9.05 29.46 0.65
N GLY A 3 8.16 29.26 1.63
CA GLY A 3 7.78 27.93 2.12
C GLY A 3 6.73 27.19 1.27
N GLN A 4 6.02 27.89 0.37
CA GLN A 4 5.02 27.27 -0.52
C GLN A 4 5.67 26.67 -1.78
N GLN A 5 6.66 27.34 -2.37
CA GLN A 5 7.36 26.87 -3.57
C GLN A 5 8.13 25.56 -3.34
N ASN A 6 8.81 25.41 -2.20
CA ASN A 6 9.50 24.16 -1.85
C ASN A 6 8.54 22.97 -1.69
N LYS A 7 7.40 23.16 -1.03
CA LYS A 7 6.38 22.10 -0.86
C LYS A 7 5.81 21.64 -2.20
N GLU A 8 5.58 22.55 -3.13
CA GLU A 8 5.10 22.20 -4.47
C GLU A 8 6.15 21.42 -5.26
N GLN A 9 7.43 21.78 -5.16
CA GLN A 9 8.52 21.05 -5.81
C GLN A 9 8.65 19.61 -5.25
N ASP A 10 8.56 19.44 -3.93
CA ASP A 10 8.58 18.12 -3.28
C ASP A 10 7.39 17.23 -3.71
N ILE A 11 6.18 17.81 -3.80
CA ILE A 11 4.98 17.10 -4.29
C ILE A 11 5.18 16.65 -5.73
N ASN A 12 5.70 17.52 -6.59
CA ASN A 12 5.96 17.18 -7.99
C ASN A 12 6.98 16.03 -8.11
N HIS A 13 8.05 16.06 -7.30
CA HIS A 13 9.02 14.97 -7.27
C HIS A 13 8.39 13.65 -6.81
N LEU A 14 7.59 13.67 -5.74
CA LEU A 14 6.88 12.48 -5.25
C LEU A 14 5.91 11.89 -6.29
N LEU A 15 5.17 12.75 -7.00
CA LEU A 15 4.27 12.33 -8.06
C LEU A 15 5.03 11.70 -9.23
N LYS A 16 6.20 12.26 -9.58
CA LYS A 16 7.07 11.71 -10.62
C LYS A 16 7.53 10.29 -10.26
N VAL A 17 8.07 10.09 -9.05
CA VAL A 17 8.51 8.77 -8.56
C VAL A 17 7.36 7.76 -8.56
N ARG A 18 6.13 8.17 -8.22
CA ARG A 18 4.96 7.28 -8.26
C ARG A 18 4.59 6.84 -9.68
N ARG A 19 4.73 7.73 -10.66
CA ARG A 19 4.46 7.42 -12.07
C ARG A 19 5.52 6.51 -12.67
N GLU A 20 6.80 6.76 -12.36
CA GLU A 20 7.92 5.89 -12.78
C GLU A 20 7.71 4.46 -12.26
N LYS A 21 7.40 4.30 -10.97
CA LYS A 21 7.09 2.98 -10.39
C LYS A 21 5.89 2.30 -11.02
N LEU A 22 4.86 3.07 -11.42
CA LEU A 22 3.70 2.53 -12.11
C LEU A 22 4.08 2.01 -13.49
N GLN A 23 4.90 2.73 -14.24
CA GLN A 23 5.41 2.29 -15.54
C GLN A 23 6.25 1.02 -15.41
N GLU A 24 7.18 0.98 -14.46
CA GLU A 24 7.99 -0.22 -14.18
C GLU A 24 7.12 -1.45 -13.85
N LEU A 25 6.05 -1.28 -13.06
CA LEU A 25 5.12 -2.36 -12.74
C LEU A 25 4.35 -2.84 -13.98
N GLN A 26 3.93 -1.92 -14.85
CA GLN A 26 3.25 -2.22 -16.10
C GLN A 26 4.17 -2.96 -17.08
N GLU A 27 5.41 -2.48 -17.27
CA GLU A 27 6.42 -3.10 -18.12
C GLU A 27 6.80 -4.51 -17.63
N ALA A 28 6.82 -4.73 -16.31
CA ALA A 28 7.03 -6.04 -15.71
C ALA A 28 5.80 -6.98 -15.80
N GLY A 29 4.71 -6.56 -16.46
CA GLY A 29 3.47 -7.33 -16.58
C GLY A 29 2.65 -7.44 -15.29
N LYS A 30 2.93 -6.60 -14.29
CA LYS A 30 2.28 -6.57 -12.98
C LYS A 30 1.43 -5.31 -12.83
N ASP A 31 0.62 -5.01 -13.86
CA ASP A 31 -0.23 -3.82 -13.85
C ASP A 31 -1.29 -3.91 -12.72
N PRO A 32 -1.21 -3.05 -11.69
CA PRO A 32 -2.10 -3.11 -10.54
C PRO A 32 -3.56 -2.74 -10.88
N PHE A 33 -3.82 -2.19 -12.08
CA PHE A 33 -5.17 -1.78 -12.51
C PHE A 33 -5.84 -2.76 -13.48
N GLN A 34 -5.14 -3.82 -13.92
CA GLN A 34 -5.75 -4.87 -14.74
C GLN A 34 -6.43 -5.94 -13.89
N ILE A 35 -5.80 -6.34 -12.78
CA ILE A 35 -6.37 -7.29 -11.82
C ILE A 35 -6.81 -6.51 -10.58
N THR A 36 -8.03 -5.97 -10.64
CA THR A 36 -8.58 -5.11 -9.57
C THR A 36 -9.29 -5.89 -8.47
N LYS A 37 -9.56 -7.18 -8.69
CA LYS A 37 -10.21 -8.04 -7.71
C LYS A 37 -9.16 -8.83 -6.93
N PHE A 38 -9.13 -8.59 -5.63
CA PHE A 38 -8.40 -9.40 -4.67
C PHE A 38 -9.41 -10.11 -3.77
N ASP A 39 -9.19 -11.41 -3.53
CA ASP A 39 -10.11 -12.20 -2.69
C ASP A 39 -9.81 -11.94 -1.21
N VAL A 40 -10.75 -11.27 -0.54
CA VAL A 40 -10.64 -10.86 0.86
C VAL A 40 -11.52 -11.76 1.69
N THR A 41 -10.91 -12.47 2.63
CA THR A 41 -11.65 -13.34 3.55
C THR A 41 -12.32 -12.58 4.69
N HIS A 42 -11.65 -11.55 5.23
CA HIS A 42 -12.10 -10.82 6.41
C HIS A 42 -11.70 -9.35 6.31
N HIS A 43 -12.47 -8.47 6.94
CA HIS A 43 -12.10 -7.07 7.10
C HIS A 43 -11.28 -6.85 8.38
N SER A 44 -10.44 -5.81 8.39
CA SER A 44 -9.57 -5.52 9.55
C SER A 44 -10.33 -5.33 10.87
N ALA A 45 -11.57 -4.81 10.81
CA ALA A 45 -12.43 -4.68 11.99
C ALA A 45 -12.86 -6.04 12.55
N GLU A 46 -13.31 -6.94 11.68
CA GLU A 46 -13.77 -8.29 12.04
C GLU A 46 -12.63 -9.13 12.65
N ILE A 47 -11.42 -9.00 12.11
CA ILE A 47 -10.23 -9.70 12.64
C ILE A 47 -9.91 -9.20 14.05
N LYS A 48 -10.03 -7.89 14.28
CA LYS A 48 -9.76 -7.29 15.59
C LYS A 48 -10.80 -7.72 16.63
N GLU A 49 -12.07 -7.78 16.23
CA GLU A 49 -13.19 -8.16 17.11
C GLU A 49 -13.22 -9.66 17.40
N ASN A 50 -12.85 -10.50 16.43
CA ASN A 50 -12.93 -11.96 16.55
C ASN A 50 -11.56 -12.63 16.68
N TYR A 51 -10.56 -11.92 17.21
CA TYR A 51 -9.16 -12.38 17.30
C TYR A 51 -9.05 -13.78 17.91
N ASP A 52 -9.70 -14.03 19.04
CA ASP A 52 -9.63 -15.31 19.76
C ASP A 52 -10.07 -16.52 18.91
N THR A 53 -10.96 -16.30 17.94
CA THR A 53 -11.46 -17.35 17.05
C THR A 53 -10.64 -17.50 15.77
N LEU A 54 -9.89 -16.46 15.42
CA LEU A 54 -9.08 -16.35 14.21
C LEU A 54 -7.59 -16.54 14.47
N GLU A 55 -7.19 -16.63 15.74
CA GLU A 55 -5.83 -16.93 16.14
C GLU A 55 -5.36 -18.25 15.50
N GLY A 56 -4.19 -18.22 14.87
CA GLY A 56 -3.62 -19.36 14.15
C GLY A 56 -4.25 -19.67 12.80
N LYS A 57 -5.29 -18.94 12.36
CA LYS A 57 -5.90 -19.10 11.03
C LYS A 57 -5.28 -18.15 10.01
N GLN A 58 -5.22 -18.63 8.77
CA GLN A 58 -4.77 -17.81 7.65
C GLN A 58 -5.92 -16.92 7.17
N VAL A 59 -5.68 -15.62 7.11
CA VAL A 59 -6.64 -14.62 6.62
C VAL A 59 -6.01 -13.78 5.52
N THR A 60 -6.81 -13.42 4.52
CA THR A 60 -6.44 -12.43 3.49
C THR A 60 -7.19 -11.14 3.73
N VAL A 61 -6.47 -10.02 3.57
CA VAL A 61 -6.99 -8.65 3.78
C VAL A 61 -6.54 -7.73 2.64
N ALA A 62 -7.37 -6.75 2.31
CA ALA A 62 -7.01 -5.64 1.42
C ALA A 62 -7.39 -4.30 2.07
N GLY A 63 -6.57 -3.27 1.86
CA GLY A 63 -6.80 -1.97 2.47
C GLY A 63 -5.79 -0.91 2.04
N ARG A 64 -5.95 0.31 2.58
CA ARG A 64 -5.04 1.44 2.30
C ARG A 64 -3.81 1.38 3.19
N ILE A 65 -2.63 1.41 2.58
CA ILE A 65 -1.36 1.56 3.32
C ILE A 65 -1.29 2.99 3.86
N MET A 66 -1.32 3.12 5.19
CA MET A 66 -1.24 4.42 5.89
C MET A 66 0.18 4.70 6.39
N GLN A 67 0.91 3.67 6.81
CA GLN A 67 2.28 3.76 7.29
C GLN A 67 3.07 2.56 6.78
N LYS A 68 4.36 2.78 6.51
CA LYS A 68 5.31 1.73 6.15
C LYS A 68 6.61 1.99 6.89
N ARG A 69 7.12 0.99 7.63
CA ARG A 69 8.42 1.03 8.30
C ARG A 69 9.26 -0.16 7.85
N VAL A 70 10.39 0.13 7.21
CA VAL A 70 11.33 -0.89 6.73
C VAL A 70 12.39 -1.15 7.79
N MET A 71 12.47 -2.38 8.27
CA MET A 71 13.42 -2.84 9.29
C MET A 71 14.30 -3.97 8.71
N GLY A 72 15.03 -3.67 7.63
CA GLY A 72 15.88 -4.64 6.94
C GLY A 72 15.07 -5.77 6.31
N LYS A 73 15.20 -6.99 6.85
CA LYS A 73 14.47 -8.18 6.35
C LYS A 73 12.99 -8.21 6.78
N ALA A 74 12.60 -7.41 7.76
CA ALA A 74 11.21 -7.24 8.17
C ALA A 74 10.69 -5.87 7.72
N SER A 75 9.41 -5.78 7.40
CA SER A 75 8.72 -4.51 7.17
C SER A 75 7.34 -4.58 7.79
N PHE A 76 6.90 -3.45 8.32
CA PHE A 76 5.59 -3.27 8.95
C PHE A 76 4.80 -2.17 8.24
#